data_AF-A0A143Y6R5-F1
#
_entry.id   AF-A0A143Y6R5-F1
#
_cell.length_a   1.000
_cell.length_b   1.000
_cell.length_c   1.000
_cell.angle_alpha   90.00
_cell.angle_beta   90.00
_cell.angle_gamma   90.00
#
_symmetry.space_group_name_H-M   'P 1'
#
loop_
_entity.id
_entity.type
_entity.pdbx_description
1 polymer ?
#
loop_
_entity_poly.entity_id
_entity_poly.type
_entity_poly.pdbx_seq_one_letter_code
_entity_poly.pdbx_strand_id
1 'polypeptide(L)'
;MNFTKKNTIISFSILLSAAAFQMIKYETLSWIETSNILFMIAGVFLIIGLSGLILASGSFDFFHFSLRKTLRREKKTLDEEEPLNPHALSASIGKSYRNVLTIGLILLLISIFCLWDYIL
;
A
#
# COMPACT_ATOMS: atom_id res chain seq x y z
N MET A 1 1.30 -14.14 0.17
CA MET A 1 0.97 -13.01 -0.74
C MET A 1 0.93 -13.61 -2.13
N ASN A 2 -0.22 -13.61 -2.82
CA ASN A 2 -0.28 -14.28 -4.13
C ASN A 2 0.23 -13.31 -5.19
N PHE A 3 1.40 -13.61 -5.74
CA PHE A 3 1.96 -12.88 -6.87
C PHE A 3 1.16 -13.24 -8.12
N THR A 4 0.18 -12.40 -8.46
CA THR A 4 -0.63 -12.58 -9.66
C THR A 4 0.17 -12.12 -10.88
N LYS A 5 0.14 -12.89 -11.98
CA LYS A 5 0.77 -12.50 -13.27
C LYS A 5 0.42 -11.07 -13.70
N LYS A 6 -0.81 -10.64 -13.41
CA LYS A 6 -1.30 -9.27 -13.61
C LYS A 6 -0.47 -8.21 -12.88
N ASN A 7 -0.08 -8.45 -11.63
CA ASN A 7 0.69 -7.49 -10.82
C ASN A 7 2.11 -7.34 -11.35
N THR A 8 2.71 -8.44 -11.84
CA THR A 8 4.01 -8.42 -12.51
C THR A 8 3.96 -7.63 -13.82
N ILE A 9 2.92 -7.84 -14.65
CA ILE A 9 2.72 -7.09 -15.90
C ILE A 9 2.58 -5.59 -15.61
N ILE A 10 1.79 -5.21 -14.61
CA ILE A 10 1.62 -3.80 -14.21
C ILE A 10 2.95 -3.21 -13.75
N SER A 11 3.69 -3.92 -12.92
CA SER A 11 5.00 -3.45 -12.42
C SER A 11 6.01 -3.28 -13.56
N PHE A 12 6.02 -4.19 -14.53
CA PHE A 12 6.88 -4.10 -15.71
C PHE A 12 6.48 -2.94 -16.63
N SER A 13 5.18 -2.69 -16.80
CA SER A 13 4.68 -1.53 -17.55
C SER A 13 5.09 -0.21 -16.90
N ILE A 14 5.08 -0.13 -15.55
CA ILE A 14 5.54 1.06 -14.81
C ILE A 14 7.04 1.26 -15.01
N LEU A 15 7.83 0.19 -14.99
CA LEU A 15 9.27 0.26 -15.25
C LEU A 15 9.58 0.78 -16.67
N LEU A 16 8.87 0.25 -17.67
CA LEU A 16 9.05 0.69 -19.06
C LEU A 16 8.65 2.16 -19.24
N SER A 17 7.59 2.60 -18.56
CA SER A 17 7.19 4.01 -18.52
C SER A 17 8.23 4.91 -17.84
N ALA A 18 8.84 4.45 -16.74
CA ALA A 18 9.88 5.20 -16.04
C ALA A 18 11.14 5.35 -16.90
N ALA A 19 11.56 4.27 -17.59
CA ALA A 19 12.68 4.30 -18.52
C ALA A 19 12.41 5.23 -19.72
N ALA A 20 11.20 5.18 -20.30
CA ALA A 20 10.80 6.08 -21.39
C ALA A 20 10.81 7.55 -20.95
N PHE A 21 10.27 7.85 -19.77
CA PHE A 21 10.30 9.20 -19.20
C PHE A 21 11.72 9.72 -19.02
N GLN A 22 12.62 8.86 -18.54
CA GLN A 22 14.02 9.20 -18.36
C GLN A 22 14.72 9.49 -19.69
N MET A 23 14.49 8.69 -20.73
CA MET A 23 15.06 8.94 -22.06
C MET A 23 14.61 10.27 -22.65
N ILE A 24 13.34 10.65 -22.47
CA ILE A 24 12.80 11.92 -22.99
C ILE A 24 13.40 13.11 -22.24
N LYS A 25 13.58 13.01 -20.92
CA LYS A 25 13.94 14.16 -20.08
C LYS A 25 15.44 14.38 -19.93
N TYR A 26 16.21 13.29 -19.82
CA TYR A 26 17.62 13.34 -19.44
C TYR A 26 18.56 12.86 -20.55
N GLU A 27 18.03 12.40 -21.69
CA GLU A 27 18.76 11.86 -22.86
C GLU A 27 19.76 10.73 -22.55
N THR A 28 19.83 10.29 -21.30
CA THR A 28 20.78 9.33 -20.75
C THR A 28 20.04 8.35 -19.87
N LEU A 29 20.39 7.07 -20.01
CA LEU A 29 19.86 6.02 -19.16
C LEU A 29 20.84 5.82 -17.99
N SER A 30 20.50 6.40 -16.84
CA SER A 30 21.23 6.22 -15.59
C SER A 30 20.44 5.33 -14.64
N TRP A 31 21.03 4.21 -14.22
CA TRP A 31 20.44 3.25 -13.30
C TRP A 31 20.06 3.87 -11.95
N ILE A 32 20.80 4.88 -11.51
CA ILE A 32 20.56 5.62 -10.26
C ILE A 32 19.24 6.39 -10.35
N GLU A 33 19.06 7.14 -11.44
CA GLU A 33 17.85 7.92 -11.66
C GLU A 33 16.64 7.00 -11.88
N THR A 34 16.82 5.88 -12.59
CA THR A 34 15.77 4.86 -12.72
C THR A 34 15.38 4.31 -11.34
N SER A 35 16.36 3.98 -10.50
CA SER A 35 16.14 3.50 -9.13
C SER A 35 15.36 4.52 -8.29
N ASN A 36 15.73 5.79 -8.34
CA ASN A 36 15.06 6.87 -7.61
C ASN A 36 13.60 7.05 -8.04
N ILE A 37 13.33 7.08 -9.35
CA ILE A 37 11.97 7.21 -9.87
C ILE A 37 11.12 6.01 -9.45
N LEU A 38 11.65 4.80 -9.59
CA LEU A 38 10.95 3.57 -9.18
C LEU A 38 10.72 3.54 -7.67
N PHE A 39 11.67 4.00 -6.86
CA PHE A 39 11.53 4.09 -5.40
C PHE A 39 10.40 5.05 -5.00
N MET A 40 10.34 6.23 -5.62
CA MET A 40 9.29 7.21 -5.36
C MET A 40 7.90 6.65 -5.71
N ILE A 41 7.78 5.99 -6.85
CA ILE A 41 6.53 5.34 -7.26
C ILE A 41 6.18 4.20 -6.28
N ALA A 42 7.14 3.31 -5.98
CA ALA A 42 6.97 2.21 -5.04
C ALA A 42 6.48 2.70 -3.68
N GLY A 43 7.05 3.79 -3.17
CA GLY A 43 6.67 4.42 -1.91
C GLY A 43 5.18 4.78 -1.85
N VAL A 44 4.65 5.43 -2.89
CA VAL A 44 3.22 5.77 -2.96
C VAL A 44 2.34 4.51 -2.90
N PHE A 45 2.68 3.49 -3.70
CA PHE A 45 1.94 2.21 -3.70
C PHE A 45 2.02 1.49 -2.35
N LEU A 46 3.19 1.50 -1.70
CA LEU A 46 3.38 0.88 -0.39
C LEU A 46 2.61 1.61 0.71
N ILE A 47 2.61 2.95 0.72
CA ILE A 47 1.83 3.74 1.70
C ILE A 47 0.34 3.39 1.59
N ILE A 48 -0.20 3.38 0.37
CA ILE A 48 -1.61 3.05 0.13
C ILE A 48 -1.89 1.58 0.49
N GLY A 49 -1.02 0.66 0.07
CA GLY A 49 -1.16 -0.78 0.33
C GLY A 49 -1.10 -1.13 1.82
N LEU A 50 -0.18 -0.51 2.56
CA LEU A 50 -0.03 -0.67 4.00
C LEU A 50 -1.19 -0.02 4.76
N SER A 51 -1.64 1.16 4.34
CA SER A 51 -2.83 1.79 4.92
C SER A 51 -4.05 0.89 4.75
N GLY A 52 -4.25 0.32 3.56
CA GLY A 52 -5.31 -0.66 3.31
C GLY A 52 -5.17 -1.93 4.15
N LEU A 53 -3.95 -2.40 4.41
CA LEU A 53 -3.68 -3.53 5.30
C LEU A 53 -4.06 -3.20 6.75
N ILE A 54 -3.67 -2.02 7.25
CA ILE A 54 -4.00 -1.56 8.60
C ILE A 54 -5.52 -1.49 8.76
N LEU A 55 -6.23 -0.91 7.80
CA LEU A 55 -7.68 -0.82 7.84
C LEU A 55 -8.35 -2.21 7.74
N ALA A 56 -7.84 -3.11 6.90
CA ALA A 56 -8.35 -4.48 6.76
C ALA A 56 -7.96 -5.43 7.91
N SER A 57 -7.03 -5.04 8.78
CA SER A 57 -6.61 -5.83 9.94
C SER A 57 -7.55 -5.70 11.14
N GLY A 58 -8.58 -4.86 11.06
CA GLY A 58 -9.43 -4.52 12.19
C GLY A 58 -8.78 -3.57 13.20
N SER A 59 -7.60 -3.03 12.89
CA SER A 59 -6.95 -2.00 13.74
C SER A 59 -7.85 -0.77 13.91
N PHE A 60 -8.57 -0.38 12.85
CA PHE A 60 -9.52 0.73 12.91
C PHE A 60 -10.80 0.38 13.67
N ASP A 61 -11.27 -0.88 13.56
CA ASP A 61 -12.41 -1.38 14.34
C ASP A 61 -12.09 -1.39 15.85
N PHE A 62 -10.88 -1.81 16.21
CA PHE A 62 -10.39 -1.79 17.60
C PHE A 62 -10.22 -0.35 18.12
N PHE A 63 -9.71 0.56 17.28
CA PHE A 63 -9.60 1.97 17.62
C PHE A 63 -10.97 2.60 17.84
N HIS A 64 -11.92 2.37 16.93
CA HIS A 64 -13.29 2.89 17.04
C HIS A 64 -14.02 2.32 18.27
N PHE A 65 -13.87 1.01 18.52
CA PHE A 65 -14.39 0.38 19.73
C PHE A 65 -13.78 1.00 21.00
N SER A 66 -12.47 1.19 21.03
CA SER A 66 -11.74 1.76 22.17
C SER A 66 -12.12 3.22 22.42
N LEU A 67 -12.24 4.03 21.36
CA LEU A 67 -12.71 5.42 21.44
C LEU A 67 -14.14 5.50 21.96
N ARG A 68 -15.05 4.68 21.39
CA ARG A 68 -16.45 4.67 21.82
C ARG A 68 -16.59 4.19 23.27
N LYS A 69 -15.77 3.23 23.71
CA LYS A 69 -15.74 2.76 25.11
C LYS A 69 -15.21 3.83 26.07
N THR A 70 -14.26 4.64 25.62
CA THR A 70 -13.68 5.73 26.43
C THR A 70 -14.61 6.95 26.49
N LEU A 71 -15.28 7.29 25.38
CA LEU A 71 -16.26 8.37 25.29
C LEU A 71 -17.62 8.00 25.94
N ARG A 72 -18.08 6.74 25.85
CA ARG A 72 -19.32 6.29 26.51
C ARG A 72 -19.23 6.25 28.04
N ARG A 73 -18.04 6.34 28.64
CA ARG A 73 -17.93 6.48 30.09
C ARG A 73 -18.60 7.75 30.63
N GLU A 74 -18.87 8.76 29.79
CA GLU A 74 -19.62 9.96 30.20
C GLU A 74 -21.15 9.86 30.06
N LYS A 75 -21.69 8.95 29.24
CA LYS A 75 -23.15 8.87 29.01
C LYS A 75 -23.70 7.51 29.42
N LYS A 76 -23.93 7.38 30.72
CA LYS A 76 -24.65 6.26 31.33
C LYS A 76 -26.16 6.53 31.23
N THR A 77 -26.76 6.36 30.05
CA THR A 77 -28.22 6.20 29.92
C THR A 77 -28.61 5.52 28.62
N LEU A 78 -29.31 4.40 28.83
CA LEU A 78 -30.42 3.85 28.06
C LEU A 78 -30.17 3.32 26.64
N ASP A 79 -30.46 2.02 26.54
CA ASP A 79 -31.26 1.34 25.54
C ASP A 79 -30.75 1.25 24.09
N GLU A 80 -31.09 0.10 23.49
CA GLU A 80 -30.78 -0.35 22.13
C GLU A 80 -29.37 -0.95 21.96
N GLU A 81 -29.21 -2.17 22.49
CA GLU A 81 -28.19 -3.10 22.02
C GLU A 81 -28.58 -3.63 20.63
N GLU A 82 -28.34 -2.85 19.59
CA GLU A 82 -28.13 -3.42 18.26
C GLU A 82 -26.96 -4.42 18.34
N PRO A 83 -27.07 -5.60 17.71
CA PRO A 83 -25.97 -6.57 17.67
C PRO A 83 -24.81 -5.95 16.89
N LEU A 84 -23.89 -5.34 17.65
CA LEU A 84 -22.80 -4.53 17.15
C LEU A 84 -21.81 -5.43 16.44
N ASN A 85 -21.91 -5.55 15.12
CA ASN A 85 -21.01 -6.37 14.33
C ASN A 85 -19.64 -5.68 14.31
N PRO A 86 -18.65 -6.12 15.11
CA PRO A 86 -17.42 -5.38 15.35
C PRO A 86 -16.46 -5.43 14.15
N HIS A 87 -16.91 -5.99 13.03
CA HIS A 87 -16.13 -6.26 11.83
C HIS A 87 -16.65 -5.55 10.58
N ALA A 88 -17.64 -4.66 10.71
CA ALA A 88 -18.29 -4.03 9.55
C ALA A 88 -17.30 -3.26 8.66
N LEU A 89 -16.34 -2.53 9.24
CA LEU A 89 -15.36 -1.75 8.48
C LEU A 89 -14.29 -2.66 7.90
N SER A 90 -13.70 -3.54 8.70
CA SER A 90 -12.69 -4.51 8.23
C SER A 90 -13.21 -5.46 7.15
N ALA A 91 -14.51 -5.80 7.15
CA ALA A 91 -15.14 -6.63 6.12
C ALA A 91 -15.38 -5.87 4.81
N SER A 92 -15.62 -4.55 4.87
CA SER A 92 -15.92 -3.71 3.70
C SER A 92 -14.71 -3.42 2.80
N ILE A 93 -13.49 -3.36 3.36
CA ILE A 93 -12.26 -3.02 2.62
C ILE A 93 -11.77 -4.19 1.74
N GLY A 94 -12.23 -5.41 2.03
CA GLY A 94 -11.93 -6.59 1.23
C GLY A 94 -10.43 -6.89 1.10
N LYS A 95 -10.04 -7.61 0.03
CA LYS A 95 -8.66 -8.06 -0.22
C LYS A 95 -7.89 -7.19 -1.23
N SER A 96 -8.45 -6.05 -1.65
CA SER A 96 -7.91 -5.23 -2.75
C SER A 96 -6.53 -4.64 -2.43
N TYR A 97 -6.28 -4.28 -1.15
CA TYR A 97 -4.99 -3.76 -0.67
C TYR A 97 -3.80 -4.68 -1.00
N ARG A 98 -4.04 -5.99 -1.08
CA ARG A 98 -2.98 -6.98 -1.36
C ARG A 98 -2.37 -6.77 -2.74
N ASN A 99 -3.16 -6.38 -3.74
CA ASN A 99 -2.64 -6.15 -5.10
C ASN A 99 -1.76 -4.90 -5.15
N VAL A 100 -2.23 -3.81 -4.56
CA VAL A 100 -1.49 -2.54 -4.47
C VAL A 100 -0.17 -2.74 -3.72
N LEU A 101 -0.21 -3.45 -2.59
CA LEU A 101 0.97 -3.77 -1.79
C LEU A 101 1.96 -4.66 -2.56
N THR A 102 1.47 -5.66 -3.30
CA THR A 102 2.33 -6.55 -4.09
C THR A 102 3.02 -5.79 -5.22
N ILE A 103 2.33 -4.88 -5.90
CA ILE A 103 2.90 -4.02 -6.95
C ILE A 103 4.00 -3.13 -6.36
N GLY A 104 3.73 -2.44 -5.25
CA GLY A 104 4.71 -1.60 -4.57
C GLY A 104 5.95 -2.37 -4.12
N LEU A 105 5.78 -3.60 -3.62
CA LEU A 105 6.91 -4.43 -3.17
C LEU A 105 7.78 -4.95 -4.33
N ILE A 106 7.17 -5.32 -5.46
CA ILE A 106 7.92 -5.68 -6.68
C ILE A 106 8.73 -4.48 -7.18
N LEU A 107 8.11 -3.30 -7.28
CA LEU A 107 8.78 -2.07 -7.69
C LEU A 107 9.95 -1.71 -6.78
N LEU A 108 9.78 -1.88 -5.47
CA LEU A 108 10.84 -1.65 -4.49
C LEU A 108 12.02 -2.61 -4.71
N LEU A 109 11.76 -3.91 -4.91
CA LEU A 109 12.82 -4.88 -5.19
C LEU A 109 13.59 -4.51 -6.46
N ILE A 110 12.89 -4.13 -7.53
CA ILE A 110 13.54 -3.73 -8.79
C ILE A 110 14.36 -2.45 -8.61
N SER A 111 13.87 -1.48 -7.84
CA SER A 111 14.62 -0.26 -7.49
C SER A 111 15.93 -0.60 -6.76
N ILE A 112 15.89 -1.51 -5.79
CA ILE A 112 17.08 -1.97 -5.07
C ILE A 112 18.05 -2.69 -6.02
N PHE A 113 17.54 -3.56 -6.92
CA PHE A 113 18.38 -4.22 -7.92
C PHE A 113 19.05 -3.23 -8.87
N CYS A 114 18.37 -2.16 -9.30
CA CYS A 114 18.99 -1.11 -10.11
C CYS A 114 20.09 -0.35 -9.36
N LEU A 115 19.98 -0.25 -8.04
CA LEU A 115 21.00 0.39 -7.20
C LEU A 115 22.20 -0.53 -6.92
N TRP A 116 22.03 -1.84 -7.06
CA TRP A 116 23.09 -2.82 -6.81
C TRP A 116 24.32 -2.59 -7.71
N ASP A 117 24.10 -2.20 -8.97
CA ASP A 117 25.16 -1.84 -9.93
C ASP A 117 25.96 -0.59 -9.52
N TYR A 118 25.40 0.28 -8.68
CA TYR A 118 26.12 1.45 -8.16
C TYR A 118 27.00 1.13 -6.95
N ILE A 119 26.65 0.09 -6.19
CA ILE A 119 27.34 -0.29 -4.95
C ILE A 119 28.58 -1.17 -5.23
N LEU A 120 28.63 -1.82 -6.39
CA LEU A 120 29.67 -2.77 -6.79
C LEU A 120 30.77 -2.09 -7.62
#